data_AF-A0A5D2IB15-F1
#
_entry.id   AF-A0A5D2IB15-F1
#
_cell.length_a   1.000
_cell.length_b   1.000
_cell.length_c   1.000
_cell.angle_alpha   90.00
_cell.angle_beta   90.00
_cell.angle_gamma   90.00
#
_symmetry.space_group_name_H-M   'P 1'
#
loop_
_entity.id
_entity.type
_entity.pdbx_description
1 polymer ?
#
loop_
_entity_poly.entity_id
_entity_poly.type
_entity_poly.pdbx_seq_one_letter_code
_entity_poly.pdbx_strand_id
1 'polypeptide(L)'
;MRRLNARHRVDSELKTTTNQPKMDPIKFQTRPNSRSTALFSRNLRQTKPTPSLFAISVSVSLALLIFSSIFIFSSPVSKKYGIIIDGGSTGTRIHVFRYRVDGSKNLVFDFKEGSDSLKVNPGLSAYVEYPEAVSDSLGKLLEFGRKKVPRKQLAETEIRLMATAGLRLLDVELQERILDECRKVLRVSGFKFHDEWASVITGSDEGVYAWVVANYALGTLGGNPLDTTGIIELGGVSAQVTFFSSEPMPSKFSRSIKFGNFTYSLYSHSFLHFGQDVAHESLRESLIKGDFSPASGSLNKEMYMDPCTPKGYLAPSSNLSLGYTAEKSKYSSELQATGNFSGCRSAALMLLQNGKEKCSNYRCYLGSVFMPKLQGKFLATENFFHTSKFFRLHQRASLSDLMMAGQHFCGEDWSKLKKKHQSLGEEELLRYCFSSAYIVALLHDSLGIALDDERISFANRVENIPLDWALGAFILQNMAKLDAQQIDWITTIISNDSPTLFSIIAVSAILMFIAWFILKWRKPELKTVYDLEKGRYIVTRIGRK
;
A
#
# COMPACT_ATOMS: atom_id res chain seq x y z
N MET A 1 25.68 -50.13 -45.57
CA MET A 1 26.25 -50.71 -44.33
C MET A 1 25.34 -50.36 -43.14
N ARG A 2 25.51 -51.10 -42.02
CA ARG A 2 25.02 -50.92 -40.63
C ARG A 2 24.20 -49.66 -40.23
N ARG A 3 23.08 -49.96 -39.54
CA ARG A 3 22.48 -49.31 -38.33
C ARG A 3 21.93 -47.89 -38.47
N LEU A 4 20.59 -47.67 -38.39
CA LEU A 4 19.67 -47.74 -37.22
C LEU A 4 19.82 -46.51 -36.28
N ASN A 5 18.76 -45.84 -35.79
CA ASN A 5 17.34 -46.24 -35.77
C ASN A 5 16.34 -45.05 -35.84
N ALA A 6 15.10 -45.30 -36.27
CA ALA A 6 14.01 -44.31 -36.37
C ALA A 6 12.65 -44.89 -35.90
N ARG A 7 11.58 -44.07 -35.90
CA ARG A 7 10.30 -44.32 -35.22
C ARG A 7 9.24 -45.12 -36.02
N HIS A 8 8.27 -45.63 -35.25
CA HIS A 8 6.81 -45.77 -35.49
C HIS A 8 6.19 -47.10 -35.95
N ARG A 9 5.26 -47.57 -35.08
CA ARG A 9 3.88 -48.04 -35.33
C ARG A 9 3.62 -49.12 -36.38
N VAL A 10 3.13 -50.27 -35.90
CA VAL A 10 2.35 -51.28 -36.65
C VAL A 10 1.20 -51.78 -35.77
N ASP A 11 0.08 -52.17 -36.36
CA ASP A 11 -1.13 -52.71 -35.70
C ASP A 11 -1.11 -54.27 -35.62
N SER A 12 -2.21 -54.87 -35.13
CA SER A 12 -2.82 -56.20 -35.48
C SER A 12 -1.95 -57.36 -36.02
N GLU A 13 -2.15 -58.64 -35.65
CA GLU A 13 -3.27 -59.32 -34.97
C GLU A 13 -2.82 -60.72 -34.47
N LEU A 14 -3.35 -61.22 -33.34
CA LEU A 14 -3.71 -62.65 -33.22
C LEU A 14 -4.74 -62.90 -32.10
N LYS A 15 -5.61 -63.89 -32.32
CA LYS A 15 -6.60 -64.43 -31.36
C LYS A 15 -5.90 -65.49 -30.47
N THR A 16 -6.39 -65.99 -29.34
CA THR A 16 -7.73 -66.46 -28.89
C THR A 16 -7.68 -66.54 -27.32
N THR A 17 -8.70 -66.78 -26.48
CA THR A 17 -10.02 -67.45 -26.60
C THR A 17 -10.99 -66.98 -25.48
N THR A 18 -12.31 -66.98 -25.74
CA THR A 18 -13.47 -67.20 -24.81
C THR A 18 -13.25 -67.06 -23.28
N ASN A 19 -13.93 -66.16 -22.55
CA ASN A 19 -15.36 -66.32 -22.17
C ASN A 19 -16.02 -65.02 -21.61
N GLN A 20 -17.34 -64.89 -21.81
CA GLN A 20 -18.29 -63.88 -21.25
C GLN A 20 -19.47 -64.64 -20.58
N PRO A 21 -20.60 -64.03 -20.14
CA PRO A 21 -20.93 -62.64 -19.70
C PRO A 21 -21.20 -62.60 -18.16
N LYS A 22 -21.32 -61.48 -17.41
CA LYS A 22 -21.95 -60.14 -17.53
C LYS A 22 -23.41 -60.05 -16.97
N MET A 23 -23.53 -59.45 -15.77
CA MET A 23 -24.67 -58.71 -15.17
C MET A 23 -26.00 -59.41 -14.81
N ASP A 24 -26.37 -59.29 -13.52
CA ASP A 24 -27.65 -58.79 -12.93
C ASP A 24 -28.92 -58.73 -13.82
N PRO A 25 -30.10 -59.18 -13.31
CA PRO A 25 -30.88 -58.29 -12.42
C PRO A 25 -31.82 -58.90 -11.34
N ILE A 26 -31.75 -58.34 -10.13
CA ILE A 26 -32.85 -57.69 -9.37
C ILE A 26 -34.22 -58.45 -9.12
N LYS A 27 -34.46 -58.74 -7.82
CA LYS A 27 -35.72 -58.69 -7.00
C LYS A 27 -36.66 -59.91 -6.74
N PHE A 28 -37.07 -59.94 -5.45
CA PHE A 28 -38.32 -60.38 -4.79
C PHE A 28 -38.67 -61.88 -4.58
N GLN A 29 -38.75 -62.26 -3.28
CA GLN A 29 -39.84 -62.94 -2.52
C GLN A 29 -40.70 -64.04 -3.22
N THR A 30 -41.09 -65.18 -2.61
CA THR A 30 -41.24 -65.52 -1.16
C THR A 30 -41.38 -67.05 -0.93
N ARG A 31 -40.95 -67.57 0.25
CA ARG A 31 -41.49 -68.68 1.13
C ARG A 31 -42.14 -69.98 0.54
N PRO A 32 -42.35 -71.06 1.34
CA PRO A 32 -42.01 -71.31 2.75
C PRO A 32 -40.74 -72.22 2.84
N ASN A 33 -40.51 -73.25 3.67
CA ASN A 33 -41.15 -73.94 4.82
C ASN A 33 -39.99 -74.61 5.65
N SER A 34 -40.11 -75.30 6.81
CA SER A 34 -41.22 -75.74 7.67
C SER A 34 -40.76 -75.99 9.13
N ARG A 35 -41.69 -76.47 9.98
CA ARG A 35 -41.60 -77.19 11.29
C ARG A 35 -40.23 -77.77 11.71
N SER A 36 -39.88 -77.88 13.01
CA SER A 36 -40.42 -77.44 14.32
C SER A 36 -39.38 -77.83 15.40
N THR A 37 -39.21 -77.18 16.56
CA THR A 37 -40.14 -77.08 17.71
C THR A 37 -39.78 -75.87 18.61
N ALA A 38 -40.59 -75.59 19.64
CA ALA A 38 -40.32 -74.54 20.64
C ALA A 38 -39.77 -75.12 21.95
N LEU A 39 -38.99 -74.33 22.70
CA LEU A 39 -38.92 -74.30 24.17
C LEU A 39 -38.20 -73.01 24.63
N PHE A 40 -38.46 -72.60 25.88
CA PHE A 40 -38.21 -71.26 26.45
C PHE A 40 -36.84 -70.59 26.23
N SER A 41 -36.86 -69.26 26.08
CA SER A 41 -35.78 -68.37 26.53
C SER A 41 -36.36 -67.18 27.32
N ARG A 42 -35.62 -66.66 28.30
CA ARG A 42 -36.07 -65.62 29.25
C ARG A 42 -35.86 -64.22 28.70
N ASN A 43 -36.83 -63.32 28.91
CA ASN A 43 -36.71 -61.90 28.59
C ASN A 43 -35.57 -61.23 29.38
N LEU A 44 -34.48 -60.90 28.69
CA LEU A 44 -33.44 -60.03 29.24
C LEU A 44 -33.91 -58.57 29.11
N ARG A 45 -34.33 -57.95 30.22
CA ARG A 45 -34.68 -56.51 30.22
C ARG A 45 -33.42 -55.69 29.93
N GLN A 46 -33.29 -55.22 28.68
CA GLN A 46 -32.30 -54.20 28.32
C GLN A 46 -32.60 -52.89 29.06
N THR A 47 -31.89 -52.64 30.16
CA THR A 47 -31.82 -51.31 30.76
C THR A 47 -31.05 -50.40 29.80
N LYS A 48 -31.77 -49.60 29.01
CA LYS A 48 -31.16 -48.54 28.19
C LYS A 48 -30.30 -47.66 29.12
N PRO A 49 -29.05 -47.33 28.78
CA PRO A 49 -28.26 -46.41 29.57
C PRO A 49 -28.93 -45.03 29.49
N THR A 50 -29.51 -44.57 30.60
CA THR A 50 -29.93 -43.18 30.70
C THR A 50 -28.67 -42.31 30.67
N PRO A 51 -28.56 -41.32 29.76
CA PRO A 51 -27.41 -40.41 29.76
C PRO A 51 -27.35 -39.72 31.12
N SER A 52 -26.20 -39.84 31.78
CA SER A 52 -26.01 -39.25 33.11
C SER A 52 -26.30 -37.76 33.03
N LEU A 53 -27.22 -37.25 33.87
CA LEU A 53 -27.55 -35.82 33.95
C LEU A 53 -26.31 -34.92 34.14
N PHE A 54 -25.23 -35.47 34.71
CA PHE A 54 -23.92 -34.81 34.79
C PHE A 54 -23.30 -34.56 33.41
N ALA A 55 -23.34 -35.55 32.50
CA ALA A 55 -22.83 -35.39 31.13
C ALA A 55 -23.66 -34.36 30.35
N ILE A 56 -24.99 -34.37 30.51
CA ILE A 56 -25.87 -33.36 29.91
C ILE A 56 -25.54 -31.96 30.46
N SER A 57 -25.39 -31.83 31.79
CA SER A 57 -25.03 -30.56 32.44
C SER A 57 -23.66 -30.03 31.98
N VAL A 58 -22.65 -30.89 31.89
CA VAL A 58 -21.31 -30.53 31.40
C VAL A 58 -21.36 -30.13 29.92
N SER A 59 -22.08 -30.88 29.06
CA SER A 59 -22.26 -30.52 27.65
C SER A 59 -23.00 -29.20 27.47
N VAL A 60 -24.03 -28.91 28.26
CA VAL A 60 -24.76 -27.63 28.22
C VAL A 60 -23.88 -26.48 28.74
N SER A 61 -23.14 -26.68 29.82
CA SER A 61 -22.21 -25.67 30.35
C SER A 61 -21.07 -25.37 29.37
N LEU A 62 -20.50 -26.40 28.73
CA LEU A 62 -19.50 -26.25 27.70
C LEU A 62 -20.07 -25.59 26.44
N ALA A 63 -21.28 -25.95 26.01
CA ALA A 63 -21.97 -25.30 24.91
C ALA A 63 -22.29 -23.82 25.20
N LEU A 64 -22.64 -23.46 26.44
CA LEU A 64 -22.86 -22.08 26.86
C LEU A 64 -21.56 -21.28 26.96
N LEU A 65 -20.44 -21.89 27.38
CA LEU A 65 -19.11 -21.27 27.35
C LEU A 65 -18.59 -21.08 25.92
N ILE A 66 -18.81 -22.06 25.04
CA ILE A 66 -18.51 -21.96 23.61
C ILE A 66 -19.41 -20.90 22.96
N PHE A 67 -20.71 -20.87 23.27
CA PHE A 67 -21.63 -19.87 22.73
C PHE A 67 -21.30 -18.46 23.24
N SER A 68 -21.00 -18.27 24.52
CA SER A 68 -20.66 -16.95 25.06
C SER A 68 -19.30 -16.45 24.55
N SER A 69 -18.29 -17.32 24.46
CA SER A 69 -17.01 -16.96 23.83
C SER A 69 -17.18 -16.65 22.34
N ILE A 70 -17.95 -17.46 21.58
CA ILE A 70 -18.32 -17.12 20.21
C ILE A 70 -19.03 -15.77 20.15
N PHE A 71 -19.98 -15.46 21.04
CA PHE A 71 -20.74 -14.20 21.01
C PHE A 71 -19.87 -12.98 21.38
N ILE A 72 -18.93 -13.13 22.31
CA ILE A 72 -17.96 -12.10 22.72
C ILE A 72 -16.93 -11.84 21.61
N PHE A 73 -16.34 -12.91 21.05
CA PHE A 73 -15.34 -12.80 19.98
C PHE A 73 -15.97 -12.51 18.60
N SER A 74 -17.25 -12.82 18.38
CA SER A 74 -18.01 -12.41 17.18
C SER A 74 -18.61 -11.01 17.31
N SER A 75 -17.92 -10.12 18.02
CA SER A 75 -18.11 -8.68 17.85
C SER A 75 -17.97 -8.33 16.36
N PRO A 76 -18.95 -7.70 15.70
CA PRO A 76 -18.88 -7.41 14.28
C PRO A 76 -17.65 -6.54 14.01
N VAL A 77 -16.81 -6.94 13.05
CA VAL A 77 -15.52 -6.30 12.76
C VAL A 77 -15.74 -4.85 12.36
N SER A 78 -15.60 -3.93 13.33
CA SER A 78 -15.94 -2.53 13.15
C SER A 78 -15.01 -1.88 12.13
N LYS A 79 -15.60 -1.20 11.14
CA LYS A 79 -14.83 -0.44 10.15
C LYS A 79 -14.24 0.79 10.84
N LYS A 80 -12.92 0.94 10.74
CA LYS A 80 -12.18 2.10 11.22
C LYS A 80 -11.89 3.06 10.06
N TYR A 81 -11.63 4.31 10.42
CA TYR A 81 -11.27 5.37 9.49
C TYR A 81 -9.99 6.05 9.98
N GLY A 82 -9.22 6.58 9.04
CA GLY A 82 -8.05 7.41 9.31
C GLY A 82 -7.81 8.35 8.13
N ILE A 83 -7.25 9.52 8.40
CA ILE A 83 -7.11 10.58 7.42
C ILE A 83 -5.66 11.07 7.36
N ILE A 84 -5.13 11.20 6.15
CA ILE A 84 -3.89 11.93 5.88
C ILE A 84 -4.17 13.03 4.86
N ILE A 85 -3.60 14.21 5.11
CA ILE A 85 -3.55 15.33 4.20
C ILE A 85 -2.12 15.45 3.66
N ASP A 86 -1.95 15.23 2.36
CA ASP A 86 -0.73 15.52 1.61
C ASP A 86 -0.66 17.02 1.32
N GLY A 87 0.35 17.68 1.90
CA GLY A 87 0.68 19.09 1.65
C GLY A 87 1.56 19.24 0.41
N GLY A 88 1.08 18.80 -0.74
CA GLY A 88 1.78 18.80 -2.02
C GLY A 88 1.99 20.20 -2.61
N SER A 89 3.07 20.36 -3.40
CA SER A 89 3.44 21.64 -4.01
C SER A 89 2.41 22.20 -5.00
N THR A 90 1.80 21.35 -5.82
CA THR A 90 0.81 21.75 -6.83
C THR A 90 -0.63 21.80 -6.29
N GLY A 91 -0.84 21.46 -5.02
CA GLY A 91 -2.16 21.41 -4.40
C GLY A 91 -2.21 20.39 -3.26
N THR A 92 -3.06 20.68 -2.28
CA THR A 92 -3.23 19.92 -1.05
C THR A 92 -4.27 18.82 -1.26
N ARG A 93 -4.00 17.57 -0.85
CA ARG A 93 -4.90 16.42 -1.03
C ARG A 93 -5.33 15.85 0.33
N ILE A 94 -6.60 15.50 0.53
CA ILE A 94 -7.07 14.68 1.66
C ILE A 94 -7.33 13.25 1.20
N HIS A 95 -6.99 12.26 2.03
CA HIS A 95 -7.17 10.84 1.78
C HIS A 95 -7.86 10.21 3.00
N VAL A 96 -9.03 9.58 2.80
CA VAL A 96 -9.84 9.00 3.88
C VAL A 96 -9.79 7.47 3.81
N PHE A 97 -8.87 6.87 4.56
CA PHE A 97 -8.67 5.43 4.55
C PHE A 97 -9.72 4.71 5.41
N ARG A 98 -10.66 4.03 4.75
CA ARG A 98 -11.61 3.10 5.38
C ARG A 98 -11.03 1.69 5.42
N TYR A 99 -10.86 1.14 6.61
CA TYR A 99 -10.14 -0.12 6.83
C TYR A 99 -10.76 -0.99 7.93
N ARG A 100 -10.30 -2.24 7.97
CA ARG A 100 -10.50 -3.17 9.09
C ARG A 100 -9.16 -3.78 9.48
N VAL A 101 -9.07 -4.27 10.71
CA VAL A 101 -7.99 -5.17 11.15
C VAL A 101 -8.55 -6.59 11.04
N ASP A 102 -7.81 -7.52 10.45
CA ASP A 102 -8.22 -8.94 10.38
C ASP A 102 -7.70 -9.77 11.57
N GLY A 103 -8.06 -11.06 11.61
CA GLY A 103 -7.62 -11.97 12.68
C GLY A 103 -6.10 -12.22 12.72
N SER A 104 -5.40 -11.93 11.62
CA SER A 104 -3.94 -11.97 11.50
C SER A 104 -3.29 -10.61 11.77
N LYS A 105 -4.06 -9.64 12.28
CA LYS A 105 -3.69 -8.24 12.53
C LYS A 105 -3.30 -7.40 11.30
N ASN A 106 -3.57 -7.87 10.09
CA ASN A 106 -3.29 -7.08 8.90
C ASN A 106 -4.35 -5.97 8.71
N LEU A 107 -3.88 -4.81 8.24
CA LEU A 107 -4.74 -3.75 7.73
C LEU A 107 -5.31 -4.20 6.38
N VAL A 108 -6.64 -4.25 6.28
CA VAL A 108 -7.34 -4.53 5.01
C VAL A 108 -8.27 -3.36 4.70
N PHE A 109 -8.02 -2.73 3.57
CA PHE A 109 -8.74 -1.53 3.10
C PHE A 109 -9.93 -1.89 2.21
N ASP A 110 -10.91 -0.98 2.13
CA ASP A 110 -12.16 -1.16 1.38
C ASP A 110 -12.20 -0.19 0.18
N PHE A 111 -11.26 -0.39 -0.78
CA PHE A 111 -11.02 0.45 -1.98
C PHE A 111 -12.13 0.34 -3.06
N LYS A 112 -13.40 0.35 -2.67
CA LYS A 112 -14.52 0.32 -3.63
C LYS A 112 -14.53 1.54 -4.53
N GLU A 113 -14.92 1.33 -5.79
CA GLU A 113 -14.80 2.29 -6.89
C GLU A 113 -15.48 3.64 -6.61
N GLY A 114 -14.67 4.61 -6.18
CA GLY A 114 -15.08 5.97 -5.88
C GLY A 114 -13.93 6.71 -5.20
N SER A 115 -13.82 8.02 -5.40
CA SER A 115 -12.72 8.77 -4.78
C SER A 115 -12.95 8.91 -3.28
N ASP A 116 -12.17 8.22 -2.46
CA ASP A 116 -11.99 8.49 -1.03
C ASP A 116 -10.90 9.55 -0.77
N SER A 117 -10.45 10.25 -1.83
CA SER A 117 -9.62 11.45 -1.75
C SER A 117 -10.21 12.67 -2.50
N LEU A 118 -9.75 13.86 -2.16
CA LEU A 118 -10.06 15.13 -2.80
C LEU A 118 -8.81 16.02 -2.84
N LYS A 119 -8.55 16.71 -3.96
CA LYS A 119 -7.48 17.71 -4.10
C LYS A 119 -8.08 19.12 -4.17
N VAL A 120 -7.41 20.08 -3.55
CA VAL A 120 -7.60 21.53 -3.74
C VAL A 120 -6.27 22.17 -4.19
N ASN A 121 -6.35 23.25 -4.96
CA ASN A 121 -5.21 24.03 -5.41
C ASN A 121 -5.36 25.48 -4.91
N PRO A 122 -4.28 26.25 -4.69
CA PRO A 122 -2.87 25.86 -4.81
C PRO A 122 -2.37 24.97 -3.65
N GLY A 123 -1.08 24.61 -3.67
CA GLY A 123 -0.40 23.90 -2.59
C GLY A 123 -0.12 24.81 -1.39
N LEU A 124 0.18 24.21 -0.22
CA LEU A 124 0.35 24.95 1.03
C LEU A 124 1.43 26.04 0.98
N SER A 125 2.47 25.89 0.15
CA SER A 125 3.54 26.90 -0.01
C SER A 125 3.11 28.16 -0.77
N ALA A 126 1.94 28.19 -1.40
CA ALA A 126 1.42 29.39 -2.06
C ALA A 126 0.80 30.40 -1.07
N TYR A 127 0.65 30.03 0.20
CA TYR A 127 0.02 30.87 1.24
C TYR A 127 1.04 31.61 2.12
N VAL A 128 2.30 31.74 1.71
CA VAL A 128 3.37 32.43 2.48
C VAL A 128 2.99 33.88 2.82
N GLU A 129 2.41 34.62 1.87
CA GLU A 129 2.00 36.01 2.06
C GLU A 129 0.78 36.14 2.99
N TYR A 130 -0.18 35.20 2.87
CA TYR A 130 -1.47 35.21 3.58
C TYR A 130 -1.80 33.82 4.17
N PRO A 131 -1.11 33.36 5.23
CA PRO A 131 -1.28 32.01 5.78
C PRO A 131 -2.70 31.73 6.29
N GLU A 132 -3.44 32.76 6.68
CA GLU A 132 -4.81 32.67 7.18
C GLU A 132 -5.76 32.05 6.13
N ALA A 133 -5.48 32.26 4.83
CA ALA A 133 -6.25 31.70 3.72
C ALA A 133 -6.07 30.17 3.54
N VAL A 134 -5.13 29.54 4.26
CA VAL A 134 -5.05 28.07 4.40
C VAL A 134 -6.34 27.51 5.01
N SER A 135 -7.04 28.29 5.86
CA SER A 135 -8.33 27.92 6.46
C SER A 135 -9.37 27.52 5.41
N ASP A 136 -9.54 28.32 4.35
CA ASP A 136 -10.52 28.06 3.28
C ASP A 136 -10.11 26.90 2.36
N SER A 137 -8.83 26.57 2.33
CA SER A 137 -8.27 25.44 1.58
C SER A 137 -8.53 24.13 2.33
N LEU A 138 -8.11 24.07 3.60
CA LEU A 138 -8.33 22.92 4.49
C LEU A 138 -9.81 22.72 4.84
N GLY A 139 -10.60 23.79 4.96
CA GLY A 139 -12.04 23.70 5.27
C GLY A 139 -12.82 22.83 4.27
N LYS A 140 -12.53 22.99 2.97
CA LYS A 140 -13.11 22.17 1.87
C LYS A 140 -12.72 20.69 1.99
N LEU A 141 -11.45 20.42 2.32
CA LEU A 141 -10.94 19.07 2.55
C LEU A 141 -11.60 18.44 3.79
N LEU A 142 -11.71 19.17 4.90
CA LEU A 142 -12.34 18.70 6.14
C LEU A 142 -13.84 18.44 5.95
N GLU A 143 -14.54 19.24 5.15
CA GLU A 143 -15.96 18.99 4.81
C GLU A 143 -16.12 17.65 4.06
N PHE A 144 -15.24 17.37 3.08
CA PHE A 144 -15.19 16.08 2.40
C PHE A 144 -14.90 14.92 3.37
N GLY A 145 -13.93 15.09 4.28
CA GLY A 145 -13.65 14.11 5.34
C GLY A 145 -14.88 13.81 6.21
N ARG A 146 -15.57 14.85 6.68
CA ARG A 146 -16.80 14.72 7.51
C ARG A 146 -17.99 14.10 6.75
N LYS A 147 -18.02 14.19 5.41
CA LYS A 147 -19.00 13.51 4.55
C LYS A 147 -18.69 12.02 4.37
N LYS A 148 -17.43 11.61 4.52
CA LYS A 148 -16.96 10.22 4.36
C LYS A 148 -16.98 9.42 5.67
N VAL A 149 -16.64 10.05 6.80
CA VAL A 149 -16.52 9.39 8.11
C VAL A 149 -17.85 9.50 8.89
N PRO A 150 -18.40 8.38 9.43
CA PRO A 150 -19.63 8.42 10.22
C PRO A 150 -19.51 9.32 11.46
N ARG A 151 -20.55 10.11 11.78
CA ARG A 151 -20.54 11.08 12.89
C ARG A 151 -20.07 10.51 14.24
N LYS A 152 -20.43 9.26 14.55
CA LYS A 152 -20.02 8.57 15.79
C LYS A 152 -18.52 8.25 15.85
N GLN A 153 -17.83 8.29 14.72
CA GLN A 153 -16.43 7.87 14.57
C GLN A 153 -15.47 9.04 14.32
N LEU A 154 -15.96 10.28 14.20
CA LEU A 154 -15.12 11.46 13.95
C LEU A 154 -14.04 11.61 15.04
N ALA A 155 -14.43 11.59 16.31
CA ALA A 155 -13.52 11.79 17.44
C ALA A 155 -12.54 10.62 17.73
N GLU A 156 -12.72 9.44 17.11
CA GLU A 156 -11.72 8.35 17.15
C GLU A 156 -10.84 8.32 15.90
N THR A 157 -11.29 8.95 14.80
CA THR A 157 -10.58 8.97 13.52
C THR A 157 -9.41 9.94 13.60
N GLU A 158 -8.18 9.41 13.52
CA GLU A 158 -6.97 10.24 13.44
C GLU A 158 -6.89 11.00 12.12
N ILE A 159 -6.57 12.30 12.19
CA ILE A 159 -6.22 13.13 11.05
C ILE A 159 -4.76 13.61 11.17
N ARG A 160 -4.02 13.57 10.07
CA ARG A 160 -2.62 14.04 9.99
C ARG A 160 -2.45 14.94 8.78
N LEU A 161 -1.52 15.89 8.85
CA LEU A 161 -1.07 16.69 7.71
C LEU A 161 0.43 16.53 7.55
N MET A 162 0.84 16.07 6.37
CA MET A 162 2.21 15.76 6.04
C MET A 162 2.58 16.55 4.79
N ALA A 163 3.26 17.68 4.98
CA ALA A 163 3.67 18.55 3.89
C ALA A 163 4.98 18.08 3.27
N THR A 164 5.09 18.22 1.95
CA THR A 164 6.16 17.58 1.17
C THR A 164 7.09 18.61 0.55
N ALA A 165 7.66 18.32 -0.62
CA ALA A 165 8.65 19.12 -1.33
C ALA A 165 8.29 20.61 -1.49
N GLY A 166 6.99 20.94 -1.53
CA GLY A 166 6.51 22.33 -1.62
C GLY A 166 6.88 23.19 -0.41
N LEU A 167 6.72 22.68 0.82
CA LEU A 167 7.17 23.40 2.03
C LEU A 167 8.67 23.24 2.27
N ARG A 168 9.28 22.13 1.83
CA ARG A 168 10.75 21.91 1.93
C ARG A 168 11.59 22.94 1.15
N LEU A 169 10.98 23.78 0.30
CA LEU A 169 11.62 24.90 -0.38
C LEU A 169 11.65 26.21 0.42
N LEU A 170 10.84 26.33 1.48
CA LEU A 170 10.70 27.55 2.27
C LEU A 170 11.65 27.57 3.47
N ASP A 171 11.98 28.74 3.99
CA ASP A 171 12.67 28.86 5.28
C ASP A 171 11.80 28.32 6.43
N VAL A 172 12.45 27.79 7.48
CA VAL A 172 11.78 27.07 8.58
C VAL A 172 10.74 27.94 9.29
N GLU A 173 10.99 29.24 9.44
CA GLU A 173 10.02 30.20 10.01
C GLU A 173 8.72 30.29 9.17
N LEU A 174 8.85 30.27 7.85
CA LEU A 174 7.71 30.30 6.92
C LEU A 174 6.98 28.95 6.89
N GLN A 175 7.72 27.84 6.99
CA GLN A 175 7.12 26.50 7.14
C GLN A 175 6.24 26.43 8.39
N GLU A 176 6.77 26.84 9.55
CA GLU A 176 6.04 26.78 10.82
C GLU A 176 4.88 27.80 10.88
N ARG A 177 5.02 29.01 10.30
CA ARG A 177 3.90 29.97 10.19
C ARG A 177 2.72 29.39 9.40
N ILE A 178 2.97 28.64 8.34
CA ILE A 178 1.92 27.94 7.56
C ILE A 178 1.36 26.74 8.34
N LEU A 179 2.21 25.97 9.03
CA LEU A 179 1.79 24.82 9.82
C LEU A 179 0.98 25.22 11.06
N ASP A 180 1.21 26.38 11.66
CA ASP A 180 0.40 26.84 12.80
C ASP A 180 -1.04 27.20 12.40
N GLU A 181 -1.27 27.78 11.22
CA GLU A 181 -2.63 27.93 10.68
C GLU A 181 -3.25 26.55 10.37
N CYS A 182 -2.47 25.61 9.83
CA CYS A 182 -2.92 24.22 9.67
C CYS A 182 -3.34 23.60 11.02
N ARG A 183 -2.53 23.73 12.07
CA ARG A 183 -2.80 23.20 13.42
C ARG A 183 -4.06 23.80 14.01
N LYS A 184 -4.23 25.13 13.95
CA LYS A 184 -5.45 25.83 14.41
C LYS A 184 -6.71 25.23 13.77
N VAL A 185 -6.71 25.06 12.45
CA VAL A 185 -7.84 24.51 11.68
C VAL A 185 -8.08 23.03 12.01
N LEU A 186 -7.02 22.24 12.19
CA LEU A 186 -7.11 20.80 12.47
C LEU A 186 -7.57 20.50 13.91
N ARG A 187 -7.15 21.28 14.91
CA ARG A 187 -7.63 21.17 16.31
C ARG A 187 -9.16 21.28 16.42
N VAL A 188 -9.78 22.19 15.67
CA VAL A 188 -11.25 22.39 15.66
C VAL A 188 -11.99 21.56 14.59
N SER A 189 -11.30 20.62 13.92
CA SER A 189 -11.87 19.84 12.82
C SER A 189 -12.99 18.88 13.26
N GLY A 190 -12.96 18.42 14.51
CA GLY A 190 -13.80 17.35 15.05
C GLY A 190 -13.23 15.94 14.86
N PHE A 191 -12.06 15.82 14.22
CA PHE A 191 -11.26 14.60 14.16
C PHE A 191 -10.25 14.53 15.32
N LYS A 192 -9.70 13.35 15.60
CA LYS A 192 -8.60 13.21 16.56
C LYS A 192 -7.32 13.78 15.94
N PHE A 193 -6.81 14.87 16.50
CA PHE A 193 -5.62 15.59 16.04
C PHE A 193 -4.69 15.93 17.21
N HIS A 194 -3.40 15.96 16.96
CA HIS A 194 -2.35 16.46 17.86
C HIS A 194 -1.36 17.28 17.01
N ASP A 195 -0.76 18.33 17.57
CA ASP A 195 -0.04 19.34 16.77
C ASP A 195 1.20 18.79 16.05
N GLU A 196 1.88 17.80 16.64
CA GLU A 196 3.01 17.10 16.03
C GLU A 196 2.61 16.20 14.84
N TRP A 197 1.31 16.08 14.55
CA TRP A 197 0.78 15.42 13.36
C TRP A 197 0.51 16.39 12.20
N ALA A 198 0.85 17.67 12.34
CA ALA A 198 0.97 18.63 11.24
C ALA A 198 2.43 19.08 11.12
N SER A 199 3.15 18.49 10.14
CA SER A 199 4.59 18.65 9.98
C SER A 199 5.05 18.50 8.52
N VAL A 200 6.25 19.00 8.22
CA VAL A 200 6.94 18.73 6.94
C VAL A 200 7.70 17.40 7.05
N ILE A 201 7.43 16.46 6.15
CA ILE A 201 8.12 15.15 6.14
C ILE A 201 9.46 15.24 5.42
N THR A 202 10.45 14.44 5.83
CA THR A 202 11.68 14.35 5.04
C THR A 202 11.38 13.62 3.73
N GLY A 203 12.03 14.02 2.64
CA GLY A 203 11.82 13.38 1.34
C GLY A 203 12.30 11.92 1.28
N SER A 204 13.14 11.48 2.23
CA SER A 204 13.45 10.05 2.40
C SER A 204 12.28 9.29 3.03
N ASP A 205 11.50 9.91 3.92
CA ASP A 205 10.33 9.27 4.53
C ASP A 205 9.20 9.17 3.51
N GLU A 206 9.00 10.22 2.70
CA GLU A 206 8.11 10.24 1.52
C GLU A 206 8.41 9.07 0.57
N GLY A 207 9.69 8.87 0.19
CA GLY A 207 10.11 7.74 -0.63
C GLY A 207 9.97 6.36 0.04
N VAL A 208 10.21 6.28 1.36
CA VAL A 208 9.97 5.07 2.16
C VAL A 208 8.48 4.73 2.20
N TYR A 209 7.60 5.72 2.36
CA TYR A 209 6.16 5.52 2.33
C TYR A 209 5.68 5.07 0.94
N ALA A 210 6.19 5.68 -0.14
CA ALA A 210 5.95 5.22 -1.51
C ALA A 210 6.38 3.74 -1.71
N TRP A 211 7.54 3.34 -1.16
CA TRP A 211 8.02 1.96 -1.21
C TRP A 211 7.14 0.99 -0.40
N VAL A 212 6.64 1.42 0.77
CA VAL A 212 5.72 0.63 1.61
C VAL A 212 4.42 0.35 0.87
N VAL A 213 3.78 1.35 0.25
CA VAL A 213 2.53 1.11 -0.50
C VAL A 213 2.77 0.24 -1.74
N ALA A 214 3.89 0.42 -2.44
CA ALA A 214 4.27 -0.41 -3.58
C ALA A 214 4.39 -1.90 -3.20
N ASN A 215 5.10 -2.21 -2.12
CA ASN A 215 5.32 -3.60 -1.71
C ASN A 215 4.14 -4.20 -0.95
N TYR A 216 3.31 -3.37 -0.29
CA TYR A 216 2.00 -3.81 0.21
C TYR A 216 1.11 -4.22 -0.97
N ALA A 217 1.03 -3.40 -2.01
CA ALA A 217 0.17 -3.66 -3.17
C ALA A 217 0.63 -4.82 -4.05
N LEU A 218 1.93 -5.12 -4.06
CA LEU A 218 2.51 -6.30 -4.73
C LEU A 218 2.51 -7.57 -3.85
N GLY A 219 2.10 -7.49 -2.58
CA GLY A 219 2.13 -8.61 -1.64
C GLY A 219 3.54 -9.05 -1.20
N THR A 220 4.56 -8.24 -1.44
CA THR A 220 5.98 -8.50 -1.13
C THR A 220 6.42 -7.93 0.23
N LEU A 221 5.66 -6.98 0.79
CA LEU A 221 5.91 -6.40 2.11
C LEU A 221 5.59 -7.42 3.22
N GLY A 222 6.53 -7.61 4.16
CA GLY A 222 6.49 -8.73 5.11
C GLY A 222 7.06 -10.04 4.52
N GLY A 223 7.75 -9.96 3.38
CA GLY A 223 8.52 -11.06 2.78
C GLY A 223 10.03 -10.78 2.72
N ASN A 224 10.74 -11.62 1.96
CA ASN A 224 12.17 -11.52 1.68
C ASN A 224 12.53 -10.17 1.01
N PRO A 225 13.52 -9.40 1.53
CA PRO A 225 13.94 -8.12 0.95
C PRO A 225 14.35 -8.19 -0.53
N LEU A 226 14.90 -9.31 -1.01
CA LEU A 226 15.33 -9.46 -2.40
C LEU A 226 14.16 -9.58 -3.41
N ASP A 227 12.97 -9.97 -2.94
CA ASP A 227 11.76 -10.07 -3.77
C ASP A 227 10.99 -8.75 -3.84
N THR A 228 11.46 -7.72 -3.12
CA THR A 228 10.82 -6.40 -3.10
C THR A 228 11.11 -5.60 -4.37
N THR A 229 10.15 -4.74 -4.74
CA THR A 229 10.22 -3.86 -5.90
C THR A 229 10.55 -2.44 -5.42
N GLY A 230 11.52 -1.80 -6.06
CA GLY A 230 11.86 -0.40 -5.82
C GLY A 230 10.78 0.55 -6.36
N ILE A 231 10.85 1.82 -5.98
CA ILE A 231 10.00 2.87 -6.52
C ILE A 231 10.82 4.09 -6.90
N ILE A 232 10.43 4.70 -8.02
CA ILE A 232 10.90 6.00 -8.48
C ILE A 232 9.67 6.89 -8.64
N GLU A 233 9.60 7.96 -7.87
CA GLU A 233 8.52 8.96 -7.92
C GLU A 233 9.05 10.24 -8.54
N LEU A 234 8.24 10.89 -9.38
CA LEU A 234 8.54 12.20 -9.95
C LEU A 234 7.38 13.15 -9.67
N GLY A 235 7.49 13.90 -8.58
CA GLY A 235 6.58 15.00 -8.27
C GLY A 235 6.89 16.26 -9.09
N GLY A 236 6.23 17.36 -8.73
CA GLY A 236 6.47 18.67 -9.36
C GLY A 236 7.76 19.35 -8.89
N VAL A 237 8.16 19.15 -7.62
CA VAL A 237 9.30 19.85 -6.97
C VAL A 237 10.48 18.94 -6.61
N SER A 238 10.25 17.64 -6.37
CA SER A 238 11.33 16.65 -6.21
C SER A 238 11.04 15.36 -6.98
N ALA A 239 12.11 14.60 -7.22
CA ALA A 239 12.03 13.17 -7.51
C ALA A 239 12.49 12.36 -6.27
N GLN A 240 12.05 11.12 -6.14
CA GLN A 240 12.40 10.22 -5.04
C GLN A 240 12.81 8.87 -5.60
N VAL A 241 13.88 8.28 -5.06
CA VAL A 241 14.33 6.92 -5.39
C VAL A 241 14.40 6.13 -4.08
N THR A 242 13.67 5.02 -3.99
CA THR A 242 13.71 4.13 -2.81
C THR A 242 13.68 2.67 -3.19
N PHE A 243 14.63 1.88 -2.70
CA PHE A 243 14.71 0.43 -2.94
C PHE A 243 15.54 -0.28 -1.87
N PHE A 244 15.31 -1.58 -1.69
CA PHE A 244 16.22 -2.42 -0.91
C PHE A 244 17.55 -2.55 -1.63
N SER A 245 18.67 -2.37 -0.92
CA SER A 245 20.00 -2.61 -1.50
C SER A 245 20.87 -3.42 -0.54
N SER A 246 21.59 -4.37 -1.12
CA SER A 246 22.61 -5.20 -0.47
C SER A 246 23.97 -4.51 -0.36
N GLU A 247 24.17 -3.35 -1.00
CA GLU A 247 25.42 -2.60 -0.95
C GLU A 247 25.55 -1.81 0.38
N PRO A 248 26.74 -1.80 1.01
CA PRO A 248 27.01 -0.88 2.12
C PRO A 248 26.80 0.58 1.68
N MET A 249 26.04 1.33 2.47
CA MET A 249 25.63 2.70 2.14
C MET A 249 25.83 3.64 3.34
N PRO A 250 26.12 4.94 3.13
CA PRO A 250 26.24 5.89 4.25
C PRO A 250 24.91 6.05 4.98
N SER A 251 24.96 6.15 6.31
CA SER A 251 23.78 6.22 7.20
C SER A 251 22.77 7.32 6.80
N LYS A 252 23.24 8.45 6.26
CA LYS A 252 22.40 9.53 5.72
C LYS A 252 21.36 9.04 4.70
N PHE A 253 21.70 8.04 3.88
CA PHE A 253 20.85 7.50 2.80
C PHE A 253 20.18 6.17 3.14
N SER A 254 20.64 5.50 4.21
CA SER A 254 19.99 4.29 4.73
C SER A 254 18.72 4.64 5.51
N ARG A 255 17.65 3.88 5.30
CA ARG A 255 16.46 3.88 6.15
C ARG A 255 16.14 2.45 6.53
N SER A 256 16.28 2.14 7.82
CA SER A 256 15.83 0.88 8.39
C SER A 256 14.36 0.99 8.76
N ILE A 257 13.50 0.14 8.19
CA ILE A 257 12.09 0.02 8.57
C ILE A 257 11.77 -1.38 9.03
N LYS A 258 10.85 -1.50 10.00
CA LYS A 258 10.34 -2.77 10.50
C LYS A 258 8.87 -2.93 10.10
N PHE A 259 8.50 -4.13 9.67
CA PHE A 259 7.13 -4.52 9.35
C PHE A 259 6.87 -5.94 9.89
N GLY A 260 6.15 -6.04 11.01
CA GLY A 260 6.02 -7.29 11.76
C GLY A 260 7.41 -7.83 12.16
N ASN A 261 7.74 -9.05 11.75
CA ASN A 261 9.05 -9.67 12.05
C ASN A 261 10.17 -9.30 11.07
N PHE A 262 9.89 -8.54 10.00
CA PHE A 262 10.87 -8.24 8.94
C PHE A 262 11.46 -6.85 9.12
N THR A 263 12.76 -6.72 8.87
CA THR A 263 13.50 -5.44 8.87
C THR A 263 14.14 -5.24 7.51
N TYR A 264 13.89 -4.09 6.88
CA TYR A 264 14.41 -3.75 5.55
C TYR A 264 15.41 -2.60 5.68
N SER A 265 16.62 -2.78 5.12
CA SER A 265 17.59 -1.70 4.92
C SER A 265 17.38 -1.11 3.52
N LEU A 266 16.65 -0.01 3.44
CA LEU A 266 16.36 0.68 2.19
C LEU A 266 17.41 1.77 1.94
N TYR A 267 17.85 1.91 0.69
CA TYR A 267 18.31 3.21 0.21
C TYR A 267 17.07 4.08 -0.01
N SER A 268 17.04 5.30 0.51
CA SER A 268 15.98 6.28 0.22
C SER A 268 16.50 7.71 0.15
N HIS A 269 16.27 8.39 -0.98
CA HIS A 269 16.60 9.79 -1.13
C HIS A 269 15.57 10.58 -1.97
N SER A 270 15.45 11.87 -1.67
CA SER A 270 14.66 12.83 -2.45
C SER A 270 15.57 13.90 -3.04
N PHE A 271 15.59 13.94 -4.37
CA PHE A 271 16.29 14.91 -5.18
C PHE A 271 15.39 16.14 -5.33
N LEU A 272 15.52 17.08 -4.38
CA LEU A 272 14.88 18.39 -4.43
C LEU A 272 15.39 19.16 -5.67
N HIS A 273 14.55 20.00 -6.27
CA HIS A 273 14.79 20.69 -7.55
C HIS A 273 14.85 19.78 -8.79
N PHE A 274 14.82 18.45 -8.65
CA PHE A 274 14.70 17.49 -9.77
C PHE A 274 13.26 16.98 -9.97
N GLY A 275 12.26 17.65 -9.37
CA GLY A 275 10.85 17.47 -9.75
C GLY A 275 10.56 18.08 -11.12
N GLN A 276 9.56 17.56 -11.83
CA GLN A 276 9.38 17.85 -13.26
C GLN A 276 9.08 19.33 -13.54
N ASP A 277 8.25 19.98 -12.72
CA ASP A 277 7.84 21.37 -12.96
C ASP A 277 9.01 22.33 -12.69
N VAL A 278 9.69 22.17 -11.54
CA VAL A 278 10.85 23.02 -11.20
C VAL A 278 12.06 22.78 -12.09
N ALA A 279 12.27 21.55 -12.58
CA ALA A 279 13.31 21.26 -13.56
C ALA A 279 13.02 21.90 -14.93
N HIS A 280 11.74 21.99 -15.33
CA HIS A 280 11.34 22.67 -16.57
C HIS A 280 11.55 24.19 -16.48
N GLU A 281 11.14 24.82 -15.38
CA GLU A 281 11.39 26.26 -15.20
C GLU A 281 12.90 26.55 -15.04
N SER A 282 13.67 25.68 -14.35
CA SER A 282 15.15 25.78 -14.30
C SER A 282 15.78 25.71 -15.70
N LEU A 283 15.28 24.84 -16.58
CA LEU A 283 15.74 24.75 -17.97
C LEU A 283 15.49 26.05 -18.73
N ARG A 284 14.30 26.63 -18.58
CA ARG A 284 13.90 27.88 -19.24
C ARG A 284 14.73 29.06 -18.74
N GLU A 285 14.99 29.14 -17.44
CA GLU A 285 15.87 30.15 -16.87
C GLU A 285 17.28 30.09 -17.46
N SER A 286 17.89 28.90 -17.53
CA SER A 286 19.25 28.75 -18.08
C SER A 286 19.33 28.94 -19.60
N LEU A 287 18.25 28.65 -20.35
CA LEU A 287 18.13 29.07 -21.75
C LEU A 287 18.18 30.61 -21.88
N ILE A 288 17.42 31.34 -21.06
CA ILE A 288 17.36 32.82 -21.08
C ILE A 288 18.68 33.46 -20.61
N LYS A 289 19.39 32.83 -19.68
CA LYS A 289 20.71 33.27 -19.20
C LYS A 289 21.84 33.03 -20.22
N GLY A 290 21.59 32.22 -21.25
CA GLY A 290 22.58 31.83 -22.24
C GLY A 290 23.56 30.74 -21.77
N ASP A 291 23.28 30.08 -20.64
CA ASP A 291 24.14 29.05 -20.02
C ASP A 291 24.40 27.83 -20.95
N PHE A 292 23.60 27.70 -22.01
CA PHE A 292 23.65 26.61 -22.99
C PHE A 292 24.12 27.06 -24.39
N SER A 293 24.47 28.33 -24.60
CA SER A 293 24.99 28.84 -25.88
C SER A 293 26.50 28.62 -26.03
N PRO A 294 27.00 28.07 -27.15
CA PRO A 294 28.42 28.13 -27.49
C PRO A 294 28.84 29.59 -27.70
N ALA A 295 29.93 30.03 -27.06
CA ALA A 295 30.36 31.43 -27.02
C ALA A 295 30.54 32.05 -28.42
N SER A 296 29.53 32.81 -28.87
CA SER A 296 29.42 33.35 -30.23
C SER A 296 29.28 34.87 -30.17
N GLY A 297 30.40 35.59 -30.32
CA GLY A 297 30.41 37.05 -30.23
C GLY A 297 29.74 37.73 -31.44
N SER A 298 28.42 37.93 -31.37
CA SER A 298 27.64 38.61 -32.42
C SER A 298 26.71 39.67 -31.81
N LEU A 299 26.62 40.84 -32.45
CA LEU A 299 25.86 42.01 -31.97
C LEU A 299 24.37 42.01 -32.38
N ASN A 300 23.88 40.91 -32.95
CA ASN A 300 22.46 40.72 -33.20
C ASN A 300 21.76 40.17 -31.95
N LYS A 301 20.50 40.52 -31.72
CA LYS A 301 19.69 39.95 -30.62
C LYS A 301 19.55 38.45 -30.84
N GLU A 302 20.35 37.64 -30.14
CA GLU A 302 20.25 36.18 -30.21
C GLU A 302 18.87 35.74 -29.76
N MET A 303 18.14 35.05 -30.64
CA MET A 303 16.88 34.41 -30.32
C MET A 303 17.21 33.01 -29.81
N TYR A 304 17.06 32.81 -28.50
CA TYR A 304 17.44 31.55 -27.85
C TYR A 304 16.55 30.41 -28.34
N MET A 305 17.15 29.27 -28.68
CA MET A 305 16.40 28.12 -29.17
C MET A 305 15.86 27.30 -28.00
N ASP A 306 14.54 27.20 -27.87
CA ASP A 306 13.90 26.28 -26.93
C ASP A 306 13.69 24.92 -27.64
N PRO A 307 14.35 23.83 -27.20
CA PRO A 307 14.16 22.49 -27.74
C PRO A 307 13.02 21.71 -27.06
N CYS A 308 12.55 22.18 -25.90
CA CYS A 308 11.63 21.50 -24.99
C CYS A 308 10.17 21.96 -25.13
N THR A 309 9.94 23.15 -25.70
CA THR A 309 8.61 23.59 -26.12
C THR A 309 8.30 23.08 -27.55
N PRO A 310 7.09 22.54 -27.82
CA PRO A 310 6.73 21.99 -29.14
C PRO A 310 6.89 22.98 -30.30
N LYS A 311 7.24 22.44 -31.47
CA LYS A 311 7.58 23.19 -32.68
C LYS A 311 6.48 24.19 -33.07
N GLY A 312 6.87 25.45 -33.26
CA GLY A 312 5.95 26.51 -33.69
C GLY A 312 4.96 26.97 -32.63
N TYR A 313 5.24 26.71 -31.35
CA TYR A 313 4.64 27.49 -30.27
C TYR A 313 5.03 28.97 -30.39
N LEU A 314 4.07 29.85 -30.15
CA LEU A 314 4.29 31.28 -29.98
C LEU A 314 3.64 31.67 -28.66
N ALA A 315 4.43 32.19 -27.72
CA ALA A 315 3.92 32.65 -26.44
C ALA A 315 3.04 33.90 -26.64
N PRO A 316 1.89 34.00 -25.95
CA PRO A 316 1.06 35.20 -26.05
C PRO A 316 1.81 36.42 -25.50
N SER A 317 1.75 37.53 -26.24
CA SER A 317 2.26 38.83 -25.79
C SER A 317 1.43 39.33 -24.61
N SER A 318 1.99 39.29 -23.40
CA SER A 318 1.30 39.70 -22.18
C SER A 318 1.18 41.22 -22.09
N ASN A 319 -0.01 41.73 -22.40
CA ASN A 319 -0.42 43.05 -21.92
C ASN A 319 -0.48 43.04 -20.39
N LEU A 320 0.00 44.12 -19.78
CA LEU A 320 0.33 44.19 -18.36
C LEU A 320 -0.89 43.94 -17.44
N SER A 321 -0.90 42.82 -16.71
CA SER A 321 -1.81 42.57 -15.59
C SER A 321 -1.00 42.47 -14.30
N LEU A 322 -1.26 43.36 -13.34
CA LEU A 322 -0.47 43.44 -12.10
C LEU A 322 -0.80 42.29 -11.13
N GLY A 323 0.24 41.76 -10.48
CA GLY A 323 0.17 40.65 -9.54
C GLY A 323 0.89 39.42 -10.08
N TYR A 324 2.11 39.17 -9.57
CA TYR A 324 3.06 38.14 -10.00
C TYR A 324 3.66 38.29 -11.42
N THR A 325 4.98 38.04 -11.51
CA THR A 325 5.77 37.82 -12.74
C THR A 325 5.95 38.99 -13.74
N ALA A 326 6.85 39.92 -13.41
CA ALA A 326 7.52 40.76 -14.43
C ALA A 326 8.51 39.96 -15.33
N GLU A 327 8.89 38.75 -14.91
CA GLU A 327 9.84 37.89 -15.62
C GLU A 327 9.17 37.06 -16.74
N LYS A 328 7.91 36.62 -16.55
CA LYS A 328 7.14 35.91 -17.58
C LYS A 328 6.82 36.76 -18.81
N SER A 329 6.82 38.10 -18.71
CA SER A 329 6.72 38.98 -19.89
C SER A 329 8.00 39.01 -20.74
N LYS A 330 9.18 38.76 -20.15
CA LYS A 330 10.45 38.69 -20.89
C LYS A 330 10.54 37.38 -21.70
N TYR A 331 10.19 36.28 -21.04
CA TYR A 331 10.12 34.91 -21.60
C TYR A 331 9.51 34.84 -23.01
N SER A 332 8.39 35.53 -23.24
CA SER A 332 7.60 35.42 -24.48
C SER A 332 8.24 36.01 -25.75
N SER A 333 9.32 36.78 -25.65
CA SER A 333 9.86 37.59 -26.78
C SER A 333 11.28 37.26 -27.21
N GLU A 334 11.92 36.27 -26.57
CA GLU A 334 13.36 35.97 -26.73
C GLU A 334 13.65 34.50 -27.03
N LEU A 335 12.66 33.60 -26.90
CA LEU A 335 12.77 32.16 -27.15
C LEU A 335 12.02 31.72 -28.42
N GLN A 336 12.67 30.92 -29.27
CA GLN A 336 12.07 30.26 -30.43
C GLN A 336 11.80 28.77 -30.12
N ALA A 337 10.53 28.35 -30.15
CA ALA A 337 10.14 26.97 -29.90
C ALA A 337 10.42 26.05 -31.11
N THR A 338 11.45 25.23 -31.00
CA THR A 338 11.96 24.36 -32.08
C THR A 338 11.41 22.93 -32.05
N GLY A 339 10.99 22.42 -30.89
CA GLY A 339 10.51 21.04 -30.76
C GLY A 339 11.59 19.96 -30.95
N ASN A 340 12.87 20.28 -30.71
CA ASN A 340 13.96 19.32 -30.84
C ASN A 340 14.09 18.42 -29.60
N PHE A 341 13.37 17.29 -29.58
CA PHE A 341 13.43 16.29 -28.49
C PHE A 341 14.86 15.93 -28.08
N SER A 342 15.77 15.71 -29.03
CA SER A 342 17.16 15.33 -28.74
C SER A 342 17.92 16.45 -28.03
N GLY A 343 17.75 17.70 -28.47
CA GLY A 343 18.28 18.87 -27.77
C GLY A 343 17.68 19.03 -26.36
N CYS A 344 16.38 18.76 -26.20
CA CYS A 344 15.72 18.83 -24.91
C CYS A 344 16.25 17.76 -23.94
N ARG A 345 16.47 16.54 -24.44
CA ARG A 345 17.05 15.43 -23.68
C ARG A 345 18.48 15.76 -23.22
N SER A 346 19.29 16.38 -24.07
CA SER A 346 20.63 16.86 -23.70
C SER A 346 20.58 17.97 -22.63
N ALA A 347 19.71 18.97 -22.77
CA ALA A 347 19.55 20.04 -21.78
C ALA A 347 19.01 19.51 -20.43
N ALA A 348 18.04 18.59 -20.46
CA ALA A 348 17.57 17.88 -19.28
C ALA A 348 18.69 17.08 -18.58
N LEU A 349 19.54 16.39 -19.34
CA LEU A 349 20.69 15.66 -18.81
C LEU A 349 21.70 16.58 -18.12
N MET A 350 21.96 17.77 -18.69
CA MET A 350 22.85 18.76 -18.07
C MET A 350 22.32 19.24 -16.71
N LEU A 351 21.01 19.43 -16.56
CA LEU A 351 20.40 19.77 -15.27
C LEU A 351 20.51 18.63 -14.25
N LEU A 352 20.24 17.38 -14.67
CA LEU A 352 20.36 16.18 -13.83
C LEU A 352 21.80 15.90 -13.39
N GLN A 353 22.79 16.36 -14.16
CA GLN A 353 24.22 16.27 -13.85
C GLN A 353 24.79 17.53 -13.14
N ASN A 354 23.99 18.58 -12.93
CA ASN A 354 24.44 19.79 -12.25
C ASN A 354 24.91 19.48 -10.82
N GLY A 355 26.11 19.96 -10.45
CA GLY A 355 26.74 19.69 -9.16
C GLY A 355 27.47 18.34 -9.08
N LYS A 356 27.50 17.51 -10.13
CA LYS A 356 28.17 16.20 -10.13
C LYS A 356 29.69 16.30 -9.92
N GLU A 357 30.31 17.43 -10.26
CA GLU A 357 31.69 17.76 -9.95
C GLU A 357 31.97 17.87 -8.43
N LYS A 358 30.93 18.06 -7.61
CA LYS A 358 30.98 18.09 -6.13
C LYS A 358 30.67 16.72 -5.50
N CYS A 359 30.61 15.64 -6.29
CA CYS A 359 30.39 14.28 -5.80
C CYS A 359 31.56 13.80 -4.92
N SER A 360 31.40 13.83 -3.60
CA SER A 360 32.39 13.35 -2.63
C SER A 360 32.33 11.84 -2.33
N ASN A 361 31.50 11.09 -3.08
CA ASN A 361 31.26 9.66 -2.88
C ASN A 361 31.75 8.86 -4.10
N TYR A 362 31.98 7.56 -3.93
CA TYR A 362 32.49 6.70 -5.01
C TYR A 362 31.52 6.53 -6.21
N ARG A 363 30.29 7.05 -6.12
CA ARG A 363 29.24 6.93 -7.13
C ARG A 363 28.13 7.96 -6.93
N CYS A 364 27.99 8.91 -7.85
CA CYS A 364 26.82 9.79 -7.95
C CYS A 364 26.26 9.74 -9.38
N TYR A 365 24.97 9.45 -9.50
CA TYR A 365 24.26 9.40 -10.78
C TYR A 365 23.51 10.70 -11.08
N LEU A 366 22.98 11.33 -10.04
CA LEU A 366 22.18 12.56 -10.07
C LEU A 366 22.86 13.61 -9.18
N GLY A 367 23.35 14.69 -9.78
CA GLY A 367 24.17 15.71 -9.13
C GLY A 367 25.31 15.14 -8.26
N SER A 368 25.55 15.75 -7.10
CA SER A 368 26.55 15.33 -6.10
C SER A 368 26.10 14.21 -5.16
N VAL A 369 24.93 13.59 -5.40
CA VAL A 369 24.28 12.69 -4.44
C VAL A 369 24.69 11.24 -4.65
N PHE A 370 25.11 10.59 -3.56
CA PHE A 370 25.38 9.16 -3.54
C PHE A 370 24.12 8.33 -3.83
N MET A 371 24.24 7.33 -4.71
CA MET A 371 23.23 6.28 -4.87
C MET A 371 23.91 4.94 -5.22
N PRO A 372 23.51 3.80 -4.60
CA PRO A 372 23.99 2.47 -4.98
C PRO A 372 23.47 2.06 -6.36
N LYS A 373 23.93 0.93 -6.92
CA LYS A 373 23.44 0.50 -8.24
C LYS A 373 21.97 0.08 -8.13
N LEU A 374 21.14 0.40 -9.12
CA LEU A 374 19.74 -0.02 -9.13
C LEU A 374 19.63 -1.56 -9.22
N GLN A 375 19.14 -2.17 -8.15
CA GLN A 375 18.95 -3.62 -7.98
C GLN A 375 17.44 -3.95 -8.03
N GLY A 376 17.08 -5.10 -8.62
CA GLY A 376 15.69 -5.53 -8.73
C GLY A 376 14.87 -4.81 -9.82
N LYS A 377 13.54 -4.84 -9.65
CA LYS A 377 12.52 -4.16 -10.49
C LYS A 377 12.07 -2.86 -9.83
N PHE A 378 11.48 -1.95 -10.60
CA PHE A 378 11.07 -0.62 -10.17
C PHE A 378 9.69 -0.22 -10.72
N LEU A 379 8.85 0.34 -9.85
CA LEU A 379 7.65 1.07 -10.27
C LEU A 379 7.99 2.55 -10.47
N ALA A 380 7.48 3.16 -11.55
CA ALA A 380 7.66 4.56 -11.87
C ALA A 380 6.30 5.29 -11.79
N THR A 381 6.12 6.11 -10.74
CA THR A 381 4.83 6.71 -10.34
C THR A 381 4.79 8.24 -10.54
N GLU A 382 3.63 8.85 -10.29
CA GLU A 382 3.29 10.27 -10.56
C GLU A 382 3.63 10.69 -12.00
N ASN A 383 4.49 11.68 -12.24
CA ASN A 383 4.68 12.24 -13.59
C ASN A 383 5.23 11.23 -14.60
N PHE A 384 5.93 10.17 -14.16
CA PHE A 384 6.32 9.05 -15.02
C PHE A 384 5.09 8.37 -15.65
N PHE A 385 4.13 7.99 -14.81
CA PHE A 385 2.88 7.37 -15.24
C PHE A 385 1.99 8.35 -16.02
N HIS A 386 1.85 9.60 -15.56
CA HIS A 386 1.01 10.59 -16.24
C HIS A 386 1.50 10.89 -17.66
N THR A 387 2.82 10.98 -17.87
CA THR A 387 3.43 11.16 -19.20
C THR A 387 3.26 9.92 -20.07
N SER A 388 3.56 8.73 -19.55
CA SER A 388 3.36 7.46 -20.25
C SER A 388 1.89 7.26 -20.68
N LYS A 389 0.95 7.56 -19.79
CA LYS A 389 -0.50 7.52 -20.04
C LYS A 389 -0.97 8.55 -21.07
N PHE A 390 -0.41 9.76 -21.09
CA PHE A 390 -0.72 10.77 -22.11
C PHE A 390 -0.39 10.28 -23.51
N PHE A 391 0.79 9.65 -23.67
CA PHE A 391 1.19 8.99 -24.91
C PHE A 391 0.48 7.64 -25.18
N ARG A 392 -0.45 7.23 -24.31
CA ARG A 392 -1.24 5.98 -24.39
C ARG A 392 -0.38 4.71 -24.37
N LEU A 393 0.80 4.78 -23.78
CA LEU A 393 1.72 3.66 -23.65
C LEU A 393 1.20 2.65 -22.62
N HIS A 394 1.64 1.39 -22.75
CA HIS A 394 1.33 0.34 -21.79
C HIS A 394 2.16 0.49 -20.50
N GLN A 395 1.68 -0.09 -19.40
CA GLN A 395 2.37 -0.10 -18.09
C GLN A 395 3.81 -0.64 -18.16
N ARG A 396 4.09 -1.57 -19.09
CA ARG A 396 5.43 -2.13 -19.37
C ARG A 396 6.01 -1.67 -20.72
N ALA A 397 5.61 -0.49 -21.21
CA ALA A 397 6.27 0.10 -22.36
C ALA A 397 7.73 0.44 -22.02
N SER A 398 8.60 0.29 -23.01
CA SER A 398 10.04 0.54 -22.88
C SER A 398 10.35 2.05 -22.85
N LEU A 399 11.56 2.42 -22.44
CA LEU A 399 12.02 3.81 -22.57
C LEU A 399 12.20 4.19 -24.05
N SER A 400 12.42 3.21 -24.94
CA SER A 400 12.42 3.40 -26.39
C SER A 400 11.04 3.86 -26.90
N ASP A 401 9.95 3.25 -26.43
CA ASP A 401 8.58 3.63 -26.81
C ASP A 401 8.25 5.07 -26.39
N LEU A 402 8.64 5.44 -25.16
CA LEU A 402 8.49 6.80 -24.65
C LEU A 402 9.36 7.80 -25.40
N MET A 403 10.59 7.42 -25.77
CA MET A 403 11.48 8.24 -26.60
C MET A 403 10.89 8.50 -27.98
N MET A 404 10.37 7.48 -28.67
CA MET A 404 9.72 7.63 -29.98
C MET A 404 8.45 8.50 -29.91
N ALA A 405 7.63 8.30 -28.87
CA ALA A 405 6.43 9.12 -28.64
C ALA A 405 6.79 10.59 -28.37
N GLY A 406 7.83 10.85 -27.58
CA GLY A 406 8.36 12.18 -27.31
C GLY A 406 8.92 12.87 -28.55
N GLN A 407 9.72 12.14 -29.36
CA GLN A 407 10.25 12.65 -30.63
C GLN A 407 9.15 13.10 -31.60
N HIS A 408 8.11 12.28 -31.78
CA HIS A 408 6.95 12.67 -32.60
C HIS A 408 6.22 13.88 -32.00
N PHE A 409 6.02 13.92 -30.68
CA PHE A 409 5.25 14.99 -30.04
C PHE A 409 5.95 16.34 -30.08
N CYS A 410 7.25 16.39 -29.77
CA CYS A 410 8.01 17.65 -29.81
C CYS A 410 8.07 18.25 -31.22
N GLY A 411 8.34 17.41 -32.25
CA GLY A 411 8.53 17.86 -33.63
C GLY A 411 7.24 18.16 -34.43
N GLU A 412 6.07 17.87 -33.87
CA GLU A 412 4.77 18.16 -34.49
C GLU A 412 4.37 19.63 -34.32
N ASP A 413 3.76 20.22 -35.34
CA ASP A 413 3.39 21.65 -35.31
C ASP A 413 2.31 21.93 -34.25
N TRP A 414 2.54 22.92 -33.40
CA TRP A 414 1.70 23.27 -32.24
C TRP A 414 0.20 23.42 -32.55
N SER A 415 -0.14 23.96 -33.73
CA SER A 415 -1.54 24.11 -34.19
C SER A 415 -2.26 22.76 -34.36
N LYS A 416 -1.55 21.72 -34.81
CA LYS A 416 -2.07 20.34 -34.91
C LYS A 416 -2.18 19.72 -33.52
N LEU A 417 -1.22 19.98 -32.64
CA LEU A 417 -1.25 19.49 -31.25
C LEU A 417 -2.48 20.03 -30.50
N LYS A 418 -2.76 21.35 -30.55
CA LYS A 418 -4.02 21.92 -30.02
C LYS A 418 -5.25 21.22 -30.62
N LYS A 419 -5.30 21.06 -31.95
CA LYS A 419 -6.44 20.43 -32.64
C LYS A 419 -6.64 18.95 -32.28
N LYS A 420 -5.57 18.23 -31.93
CA LYS A 420 -5.58 16.83 -31.50
C LYS A 420 -5.91 16.64 -30.01
N HIS A 421 -5.60 17.64 -29.18
CA HIS A 421 -5.68 17.57 -27.71
C HIS A 421 -6.57 18.68 -27.10
N GLN A 422 -7.67 19.01 -27.76
CA GLN A 422 -8.59 20.13 -27.41
C GLN A 422 -9.18 20.08 -25.99
N SER A 423 -9.15 18.92 -25.32
CA SER A 423 -9.66 18.72 -23.96
C SER A 423 -8.63 18.99 -22.85
N LEU A 424 -7.39 19.36 -23.19
CA LEU A 424 -6.32 19.65 -22.23
C LEU A 424 -6.00 21.15 -22.21
N GLY A 425 -5.59 21.65 -21.05
CA GLY A 425 -5.15 23.03 -20.92
C GLY A 425 -3.84 23.29 -21.69
N GLU A 426 -3.68 24.51 -22.21
CA GLU A 426 -2.47 24.94 -22.94
C GLU A 426 -1.19 24.68 -22.11
N GLU A 427 -1.17 25.14 -20.86
CA GLU A 427 -0.05 24.95 -19.93
C GLU A 427 0.19 23.50 -19.50
N GLU A 428 -0.77 22.59 -19.70
CA GLU A 428 -0.60 21.15 -19.45
C GLU A 428 -0.02 20.47 -20.68
N LEU A 429 -0.60 20.74 -21.86
CA LEU A 429 -0.18 20.17 -23.13
C LEU A 429 1.27 20.54 -23.49
N LEU A 430 1.72 21.75 -23.14
CA LEU A 430 3.10 22.21 -23.37
C LEU A 430 4.15 21.41 -22.58
N ARG A 431 3.80 20.78 -21.45
CA ARG A 431 4.78 20.08 -20.60
C ARG A 431 5.29 18.80 -21.25
N TYR A 432 4.45 18.09 -22.00
CA TYR A 432 4.73 16.70 -22.40
C TYR A 432 5.95 16.51 -23.31
N CYS A 433 6.40 17.54 -24.05
CA CYS A 433 7.67 17.47 -24.76
C CYS A 433 8.85 17.40 -23.77
N PHE A 434 8.99 18.40 -22.88
CA PHE A 434 9.94 18.36 -21.77
C PHE A 434 9.80 17.07 -20.93
N SER A 435 8.58 16.70 -20.50
CA SER A 435 8.35 15.50 -19.68
C SER A 435 8.92 14.24 -20.34
N SER A 436 8.66 14.04 -21.64
CA SER A 436 9.16 12.86 -22.37
C SER A 436 10.69 12.81 -22.43
N ALA A 437 11.34 13.94 -22.71
CA ALA A 437 12.79 14.06 -22.80
C ALA A 437 13.47 13.93 -21.42
N TYR A 438 12.89 14.57 -20.40
CA TYR A 438 13.38 14.56 -19.02
C TYR A 438 13.30 13.18 -18.39
N ILE A 439 12.21 12.42 -18.61
CA ILE A 439 12.08 11.05 -18.12
C ILE A 439 13.13 10.13 -18.73
N VAL A 440 13.43 10.26 -20.03
CA VAL A 440 14.49 9.47 -20.68
C VAL A 440 15.88 9.90 -20.18
N ALA A 441 16.14 11.20 -20.04
CA ALA A 441 17.40 11.72 -19.49
C ALA A 441 17.65 11.27 -18.04
N LEU A 442 16.59 11.17 -17.23
CA LEU A 442 16.65 10.69 -15.85
C LEU A 442 16.87 9.17 -15.82
N LEU A 443 15.96 8.38 -16.41
CA LEU A 443 16.00 6.92 -16.29
C LEU A 443 17.15 6.27 -17.08
N HIS A 444 17.38 6.69 -18.32
CA HIS A 444 18.42 6.12 -19.18
C HIS A 444 19.77 6.79 -18.96
N ASP A 445 19.90 8.07 -19.31
CA ASP A 445 21.21 8.73 -19.39
C ASP A 445 21.85 9.00 -18.01
N SER A 446 21.04 9.17 -16.96
CA SER A 446 21.53 9.43 -15.60
C SER A 446 21.58 8.16 -14.74
N LEU A 447 20.48 7.40 -14.65
CA LEU A 447 20.38 6.19 -13.80
C LEU A 447 20.89 4.90 -14.48
N GLY A 448 21.18 4.91 -15.77
CA GLY A 448 21.80 3.79 -16.49
C GLY A 448 20.87 2.61 -16.78
N ILE A 449 19.55 2.84 -16.90
CA ILE A 449 18.56 1.82 -17.28
C ILE A 449 18.54 1.71 -18.80
N ALA A 450 18.69 0.52 -19.38
CA ALA A 450 18.72 0.36 -20.85
C ALA A 450 17.37 0.75 -21.50
N LEU A 451 17.37 1.15 -22.77
CA LEU A 451 16.15 1.67 -23.43
C LEU A 451 15.04 0.61 -23.54
N ASP A 452 15.44 -0.66 -23.54
CA ASP A 452 14.70 -1.91 -23.65
C ASP A 452 14.55 -2.67 -22.31
N ASP A 453 14.95 -2.07 -21.18
CA ASP A 453 14.98 -2.73 -19.87
C ASP A 453 13.57 -2.89 -19.25
N GLU A 454 13.03 -4.12 -19.30
CA GLU A 454 11.72 -4.47 -18.73
C GLU A 454 11.60 -4.32 -17.20
N ARG A 455 12.66 -3.93 -16.48
CA ARG A 455 12.62 -3.78 -15.01
C ARG A 455 11.84 -2.55 -14.55
N ILE A 456 11.53 -1.59 -15.42
CA ILE A 456 10.67 -0.43 -15.12
C ILE A 456 9.20 -0.75 -15.45
N SER A 457 8.27 -0.22 -14.65
CA SER A 457 6.84 -0.24 -14.99
C SER A 457 6.14 1.06 -14.55
N PHE A 458 5.48 1.72 -15.51
CA PHE A 458 4.81 3.01 -15.34
C PHE A 458 3.44 2.84 -14.69
N ALA A 459 3.28 3.25 -13.43
CA ALA A 459 2.07 2.96 -12.67
C ALA A 459 1.81 3.92 -11.49
N ASN A 460 0.55 4.35 -11.34
CA ASN A 460 0.01 4.95 -10.10
C ASN A 460 -0.93 3.99 -9.34
N ARG A 461 -1.01 2.71 -9.75
CA ARG A 461 -1.77 1.66 -9.05
C ARG A 461 -1.23 0.26 -9.35
N VAL A 462 -1.42 -0.66 -8.42
CA VAL A 462 -1.32 -2.10 -8.64
C VAL A 462 -2.69 -2.69 -8.29
N GLU A 463 -3.28 -3.43 -9.23
CA GLU A 463 -4.69 -3.87 -9.16
C GLU A 463 -5.65 -2.71 -8.83
N ASN A 464 -6.33 -2.76 -7.67
CA ASN A 464 -7.21 -1.70 -7.17
C ASN A 464 -6.54 -0.78 -6.12
N ILE A 465 -5.27 -0.99 -5.79
CA ILE A 465 -4.54 -0.29 -4.73
C ILE A 465 -3.76 0.88 -5.35
N PRO A 466 -3.99 2.15 -4.92
CA PRO A 466 -3.26 3.29 -5.42
C PRO A 466 -1.81 3.30 -4.89
N LEU A 467 -0.84 3.64 -5.74
CA LEU A 467 0.57 3.80 -5.38
C LEU A 467 0.81 5.21 -4.84
N ASP A 468 0.19 5.48 -3.70
CA ASP A 468 0.11 6.78 -3.06
C ASP A 468 0.86 6.75 -1.72
N TRP A 469 1.89 7.60 -1.56
CA TRP A 469 2.72 7.58 -0.36
C TRP A 469 1.90 7.86 0.91
N ALA A 470 0.77 8.58 0.85
CA ALA A 470 -0.08 8.80 2.01
C ALA A 470 -0.68 7.47 2.52
N LEU A 471 -1.03 6.54 1.63
CA LEU A 471 -1.47 5.20 2.01
C LEU A 471 -0.32 4.40 2.65
N GLY A 472 0.91 4.53 2.14
CA GLY A 472 2.09 3.88 2.70
C GLY A 472 2.46 4.40 4.09
N ALA A 473 2.37 5.72 4.30
CA ALA A 473 2.51 6.37 5.60
C ALA A 473 1.47 5.83 6.60
N PHE A 474 0.21 5.75 6.17
CA PHE A 474 -0.87 5.23 6.99
C PHE A 474 -0.65 3.76 7.37
N ILE A 475 -0.23 2.91 6.43
CA ILE A 475 0.10 1.50 6.67
C ILE A 475 1.20 1.37 7.71
N LEU A 476 2.36 2.02 7.51
CA LEU A 476 3.52 1.86 8.38
C LEU A 476 3.23 2.35 9.81
N GLN A 477 2.56 3.50 9.95
CA GLN A 477 2.18 4.07 11.25
C GLN A 477 1.16 3.21 12.01
N ASN A 478 0.19 2.60 11.33
CA ASN A 478 -0.83 1.78 11.99
C ASN A 478 -0.30 0.39 12.36
N MET A 479 0.55 -0.24 11.52
CA MET A 479 1.16 -1.53 11.87
C MET A 479 2.08 -1.40 13.09
N ALA A 480 2.89 -0.33 13.18
CA ALA A 480 3.70 -0.04 14.35
C ALA A 480 2.88 0.12 15.65
N LYS A 481 1.66 0.69 15.57
CA LYS A 481 0.73 0.77 16.71
C LYS A 481 0.14 -0.59 17.09
N LEU A 482 -0.17 -1.45 16.12
CA LEU A 482 -0.69 -2.80 16.37
C LEU A 482 0.37 -3.71 17.01
N ASP A 483 1.64 -3.55 16.63
CA ASP A 483 2.80 -4.20 17.26
C ASP A 483 3.05 -3.67 18.68
N ALA A 484 2.96 -2.36 18.91
CA ALA A 484 3.08 -1.78 20.26
C ALA A 484 1.96 -2.27 21.20
N GLN A 485 0.71 -2.24 20.74
CA GLN A 485 -0.43 -2.77 21.50
C GLN A 485 -0.32 -4.28 21.76
N GLN A 486 0.35 -5.05 20.90
CA GLN A 486 0.61 -6.48 21.13
C GLN A 486 1.45 -6.73 22.39
N ILE A 487 2.44 -5.88 22.65
CA ILE A 487 3.31 -6.01 23.83
C ILE A 487 2.54 -5.62 25.10
N ASP A 488 1.80 -4.51 25.03
CA ASP A 488 1.08 -3.92 26.18
C ASP A 488 0.03 -4.86 26.79
N TRP A 489 -0.79 -5.53 25.97
CA TRP A 489 -1.78 -6.49 26.49
C TRP A 489 -1.12 -7.74 27.09
N ILE A 490 0.01 -8.20 26.54
CA ILE A 490 0.76 -9.34 27.10
C ILE A 490 1.27 -8.97 28.49
N THR A 491 1.87 -7.79 28.65
CA THR A 491 2.31 -7.30 29.97
C THR A 491 1.14 -7.08 30.94
N THR A 492 -0.03 -6.64 30.46
CA THR A 492 -1.21 -6.43 31.30
C THR A 492 -1.85 -7.76 31.77
N ILE A 493 -1.79 -8.83 30.98
CA ILE A 493 -2.28 -10.16 31.40
C ILE A 493 -1.29 -10.87 32.33
N ILE A 494 0.02 -10.62 32.18
CA ILE A 494 1.06 -11.21 33.03
C ILE A 494 1.23 -10.44 34.36
N SER A 495 0.77 -9.19 34.45
CA SER A 495 0.74 -8.43 35.70
C SER A 495 -0.25 -9.01 36.73
N ASN A 496 0.17 -9.06 38.00
CA ASN A 496 -0.54 -9.76 39.07
C ASN A 496 -1.94 -9.22 39.40
N ASP A 497 -2.27 -7.97 39.05
CA ASP A 497 -3.51 -7.31 39.46
C ASP A 497 -4.67 -7.44 38.45
N SER A 498 -4.52 -8.29 37.42
CA SER A 498 -5.52 -8.41 36.35
C SER A 498 -6.80 -9.15 36.82
N PRO A 499 -7.98 -8.49 36.93
CA PRO A 499 -9.20 -9.12 37.44
C PRO A 499 -9.75 -10.20 36.49
N THR A 500 -9.35 -10.22 35.22
CA THR A 500 -9.71 -11.29 34.28
C THR A 500 -8.99 -12.59 34.60
N LEU A 501 -7.73 -12.54 35.06
CA LEU A 501 -6.98 -13.73 35.48
C LEU A 501 -7.64 -14.35 36.72
N PHE A 502 -7.94 -13.53 37.73
CA PHE A 502 -8.70 -13.96 38.91
C PHE A 502 -10.09 -14.52 38.54
N SER A 503 -10.80 -13.90 37.60
CA SER A 503 -12.10 -14.40 37.14
C SER A 503 -12.01 -15.78 36.47
N ILE A 504 -11.00 -16.01 35.62
CA ILE A 504 -10.76 -17.31 34.96
C ILE A 504 -10.41 -18.39 36.01
N ILE A 505 -9.54 -18.06 36.97
CA ILE A 505 -9.17 -18.96 38.06
C ILE A 505 -10.39 -19.27 38.95
N ALA A 506 -11.20 -18.27 39.30
CA ALA A 506 -12.39 -18.44 40.12
C ALA A 506 -13.46 -19.31 39.42
N VAL A 507 -13.75 -19.08 38.14
CA VAL A 507 -14.68 -19.92 37.37
C VAL A 507 -14.17 -21.36 37.27
N SER A 508 -12.87 -21.56 37.03
CA SER A 508 -12.25 -22.89 37.02
C SER A 508 -12.39 -23.59 38.37
N ALA A 509 -12.11 -22.90 39.49
CA ALA A 509 -12.24 -23.42 40.84
C ALA A 509 -13.70 -23.77 41.18
N ILE A 510 -14.67 -22.93 40.79
CA ILE A 510 -16.10 -23.19 40.98
C ILE A 510 -16.55 -24.44 40.21
N LEU A 511 -16.15 -24.59 38.93
CA LEU A 511 -16.47 -25.76 38.12
C LEU A 511 -15.86 -27.05 38.71
N MET A 512 -14.60 -26.99 39.18
CA MET A 512 -13.95 -28.10 39.89
C MET A 512 -14.66 -28.45 41.20
N PHE A 513 -15.11 -27.46 41.97
CA PHE A 513 -15.85 -27.69 43.21
C PHE A 513 -17.23 -28.31 42.97
N ILE A 514 -17.96 -27.85 41.94
CA ILE A 514 -19.24 -28.42 41.51
C ILE A 514 -19.05 -29.89 41.06
N ALA A 515 -18.02 -30.17 40.26
CA ALA A 515 -17.70 -31.54 39.84
C ALA A 515 -17.37 -32.45 41.04
N TRP A 516 -16.54 -31.98 41.97
CA TRP A 516 -16.19 -32.70 43.20
C TRP A 516 -17.43 -32.97 44.08
N PHE A 517 -18.30 -31.98 44.26
CA PHE A 517 -19.52 -32.10 45.06
C PHE A 517 -20.49 -33.14 44.45
N ILE A 518 -20.68 -33.12 43.13
CA ILE A 518 -21.54 -34.10 42.42
C ILE A 518 -20.96 -35.52 42.48
N LEU A 519 -19.63 -35.68 42.41
CA LEU A 519 -18.97 -36.97 42.66
C LEU A 519 -19.21 -37.44 44.11
N LYS A 520 -19.10 -36.54 45.09
CA LYS A 520 -19.24 -36.86 46.52
C LYS A 520 -20.68 -37.25 46.89
N TRP A 521 -21.69 -36.56 46.37
CA TRP A 521 -23.11 -36.89 46.53
C TRP A 521 -23.55 -38.21 45.86
N ARG A 522 -22.74 -38.77 44.95
CA ARG A 522 -23.06 -40.05 44.26
C ARG A 522 -22.37 -41.28 44.84
N LYS A 523 -21.56 -41.15 45.90
CA LYS A 523 -21.10 -42.33 46.67
C LYS A 523 -22.29 -42.95 47.40
N PRO A 524 -22.65 -44.22 47.14
CA PRO A 524 -23.74 -44.87 47.85
C PRO A 524 -23.29 -45.28 49.26
N GLU A 525 -24.21 -45.22 50.22
CA GLU A 525 -24.01 -45.86 51.52
C GLU A 525 -24.14 -47.39 51.33
N LEU A 526 -23.01 -48.07 51.48
CA LEU A 526 -22.91 -49.52 51.41
C LEU A 526 -22.96 -50.08 52.83
N LYS A 527 -23.97 -50.90 53.14
CA LYS A 527 -24.08 -51.62 54.40
C LYS A 527 -23.62 -53.05 54.19
N THR A 528 -22.48 -53.38 54.77
CA THR A 528 -22.00 -54.76 54.87
C THR A 528 -22.75 -55.46 56.01
N VAL A 529 -23.36 -56.61 55.71
CA VAL A 529 -24.06 -57.47 56.68
C VAL A 529 -23.44 -58.86 56.58
N TYR A 530 -23.18 -59.52 57.71
CA TYR A 530 -22.68 -60.89 57.72
C TYR A 530 -23.86 -61.88 57.67
N ASP A 531 -23.91 -62.71 56.64
CA ASP A 531 -24.90 -63.79 56.49
C ASP A 531 -24.39 -65.00 57.27
N LEU A 532 -25.00 -65.26 58.43
CA LEU A 532 -24.64 -66.35 59.34
C LEU A 532 -24.99 -67.74 58.81
N GLU A 533 -25.99 -67.87 57.92
CA GLU A 533 -26.30 -69.15 57.27
C GLU A 533 -25.28 -69.50 56.19
N LYS A 534 -24.68 -68.48 55.55
CA LYS A 534 -23.83 -68.64 54.35
C LYS A 534 -22.37 -68.26 54.59
N GLY A 535 -22.00 -68.02 55.86
CA GLY A 535 -20.63 -67.81 56.33
C GLY A 535 -19.88 -66.66 55.64
N ARG A 536 -20.58 -65.61 55.19
CA ARG A 536 -19.97 -64.57 54.35
C ARG A 536 -20.58 -63.18 54.51
N TYR A 537 -19.75 -62.16 54.26
CA TYR A 537 -20.19 -60.77 54.18
C TYR A 537 -20.92 -60.49 52.87
N ILE A 538 -22.09 -59.87 52.96
CA ILE A 538 -22.88 -59.38 51.83
C ILE A 538 -22.91 -57.85 51.91
N VAL A 539 -22.39 -57.19 50.88
CA VAL A 539 -22.40 -55.72 50.76
C VAL A 539 -23.69 -55.32 50.04
N THR A 540 -24.57 -54.59 50.72
CA THR A 540 -25.85 -54.12 50.19
C THR A 540 -25.87 -52.60 50.05
N ARG A 541 -26.58 -52.09 49.03
CA ARG A 541 -26.67 -50.66 48.72
C ARG A 541 -27.90 -50.09 49.40
N ILE A 542 -27.73 -49.21 50.38
CA ILE A 542 -28.88 -48.51 50.99
C ILE A 542 -29.44 -47.53 49.95
N GLY A 543 -30.72 -47.68 49.62
CA GLY A 543 -31.50 -46.59 49.04
C GLY A 543 -31.89 -45.64 50.16
N ARG A 544 -31.42 -44.39 50.12
CA ARG A 544 -31.96 -43.34 50.99
C ARG A 544 -33.44 -43.10 50.62
N LYS A 545 -34.26 -42.81 51.64
CA LYS A 545 -35.59 -42.22 51.45
C LYS A 545 -35.47 -40.76 50.99
#